data_AF-A0A448MP74-F1
#
_entry.id   AF-A0A448MP74-F1
#
_cell.length_a   1.000
_cell.length_b   1.000
_cell.length_c   1.000
_cell.angle_alpha   90.00
_cell.angle_beta   90.00
_cell.angle_gamma   90.00
#
_symmetry.space_group_name_H-M   'P 1'
#
loop_
_entity.id
_entity.type
_entity.pdbx_description
1 polymer ?
#
loop_
_entity_poly.entity_id
_entity_poly.type
_entity_poly.pdbx_seq_one_letter_code
_entity_poly.pdbx_strand_id
1 'polypeptide(L)'
;MIFGIVIWAASITSVIGAAYTSVSFITSFSPKIEKHKNCWIVAFIVISTAVLATIGRPAQVLVFVGTLNGLILPISLGLILLAAYNTKIIGDYKHPMWMTISGAIVVVSMAILSLITLVKYVGNLLA
;
A
#
# COMPACT_ATOMS: atom_id res chain seq x y z
N MET A 1 -13.41 25.67 -10.55
CA MET A 1 -12.14 25.43 -11.27
C MET A 1 -11.03 24.95 -10.34
N ILE A 2 -10.76 25.63 -9.22
CA ILE A 2 -9.70 25.28 -8.25
C ILE A 2 -9.81 23.81 -7.78
N PHE A 3 -11.00 23.36 -7.39
CA PHE A 3 -11.22 21.98 -6.94
C PHE A 3 -10.84 20.92 -7.99
N GLY A 4 -11.11 21.18 -9.28
CA GLY A 4 -10.74 20.28 -10.37
C GLY A 4 -9.23 20.17 -10.55
N ILE A 5 -8.51 21.29 -10.42
CA ILE A 5 -7.04 21.32 -10.48
C ILE A 5 -6.45 20.56 -9.28
N VAL A 6 -7.03 20.72 -8.09
CA VAL A 6 -6.60 20.01 -6.87
C VAL A 6 -6.76 18.51 -7.02
N ILE A 7 -7.93 18.03 -7.47
CA ILE A 7 -8.15 16.59 -7.70
C ILE A 7 -7.18 16.07 -8.76
N TRP A 8 -7.01 16.80 -9.87
CA TRP A 8 -6.09 16.39 -10.94
C TRP A 8 -4.64 16.25 -10.44
N ALA A 9 -4.15 17.22 -9.68
CA ALA A 9 -2.81 17.17 -9.09
C ALA A 9 -2.67 16.02 -8.07
N ALA A 10 -3.68 15.81 -7.22
CA ALA A 10 -3.70 14.72 -6.24
C ALA A 10 -3.71 13.34 -6.92
N SER A 11 -4.49 13.17 -7.98
CA SER A 11 -4.56 11.92 -8.76
C SER A 11 -3.23 11.60 -9.42
N ILE A 12 -2.54 12.57 -10.02
CA ILE A 12 -1.23 12.35 -10.67
C ILE A 12 -0.20 11.85 -9.65
N THR A 13 -0.12 12.50 -8.49
CA THR A 13 0.84 12.14 -7.45
C THR A 13 0.58 10.73 -6.92
N SER A 14 -0.69 10.38 -6.72
CA SER A 14 -1.08 9.04 -6.26
C SER A 14 -0.77 7.95 -7.29
N VAL A 15 -1.08 8.18 -8.58
CA VAL A 15 -0.82 7.21 -9.66
C VAL A 15 0.68 6.96 -9.83
N ILE A 16 1.50 8.02 -9.82
CA ILE A 16 2.95 7.91 -9.94
C ILE A 16 3.53 7.19 -8.72
N GLY A 17 3.08 7.53 -7.50
CA GLY A 17 3.55 6.89 -6.27
C GLY A 17 3.23 5.39 -6.22
N ALA A 18 2.02 5.00 -6.63
CA ALA A 18 1.61 3.60 -6.71
C ALA A 18 2.47 2.84 -7.74
N ALA A 19 2.63 3.38 -8.94
CA ALA A 19 3.43 2.75 -9.99
C ALA A 19 4.91 2.63 -9.60
N TYR A 20 5.49 3.66 -8.94
CA TYR A 20 6.87 3.61 -8.46
C TYR A 20 7.06 2.52 -7.41
N THR A 21 6.14 2.42 -6.45
CA THR A 21 6.20 1.41 -5.40
C THR A 21 6.09 0.00 -5.99
N SER A 22 5.13 -0.23 -6.89
CA SER A 22 4.96 -1.52 -7.58
C SER A 22 6.18 -1.90 -8.43
N VAL A 23 6.71 -0.98 -9.23
CA VAL A 23 7.90 -1.25 -10.06
C VAL A 23 9.13 -1.48 -9.19
N SER A 24 9.30 -0.74 -8.08
CA SER A 24 10.40 -0.93 -7.13
C SER A 24 10.40 -2.34 -6.50
N PHE A 25 9.21 -2.86 -6.16
CA PHE A 25 9.07 -4.23 -5.71
C PHE A 25 9.50 -5.23 -6.78
N ILE A 26 9.08 -5.03 -8.03
CA ILE A 26 9.42 -5.93 -9.14
C ILE A 26 10.93 -5.86 -9.48
N THR A 27 11.53 -4.66 -9.47
CA THR A 27 12.97 -4.48 -9.71
C THR A 27 13.83 -5.15 -8.65
N SER A 28 13.35 -5.22 -7.40
CA SER A 28 14.08 -5.90 -6.31
C SER A 28 14.28 -7.41 -6.57
N PHE A 29 13.45 -8.03 -7.44
CA PHE A 29 13.59 -9.42 -7.85
C PHE A 29 14.39 -9.62 -9.14
N SER A 30 14.64 -8.58 -9.95
CA SER A 30 15.39 -8.72 -11.22
C SER A 30 16.10 -7.42 -11.66
N PRO A 31 17.43 -7.42 -11.82
CA PRO A 31 18.22 -6.25 -12.21
C PRO A 31 17.99 -5.81 -13.67
N LYS A 32 17.33 -6.63 -14.50
CA LYS A 32 17.01 -6.26 -15.90
C LYS A 32 15.97 -5.15 -15.99
N ILE A 33 15.15 -4.98 -14.96
CA ILE A 33 14.03 -4.03 -14.91
C ILE A 33 14.53 -2.66 -14.44
N GLU A 34 15.61 -2.64 -13.65
CA GLU A 34 16.25 -1.43 -13.12
C GLU A 34 16.78 -0.50 -14.22
N LYS A 35 17.37 -1.07 -15.29
CA LYS A 35 17.88 -0.30 -16.44
C LYS A 35 16.82 0.50 -17.19
N HIS A 36 15.54 0.12 -17.10
CA HIS A 36 14.45 0.78 -17.83
C HIS A 36 13.24 1.12 -16.93
N LYS A 37 13.47 1.50 -15.67
CA LYS A 37 12.38 1.71 -14.69
C LYS A 37 11.29 2.66 -15.20
N ASN A 38 11.66 3.73 -15.91
CA ASN A 38 10.70 4.71 -16.41
C ASN A 38 9.75 4.11 -17.45
N CYS A 39 10.27 3.25 -18.33
CA CYS A 39 9.45 2.53 -19.31
C CYS A 39 8.48 1.57 -18.62
N TRP A 40 8.94 0.85 -17.60
CA TRP A 40 8.10 -0.04 -16.79
C TRP A 40 7.01 0.69 -16.01
N ILE A 41 7.30 1.87 -15.45
CA ILE A 41 6.30 2.71 -14.78
C ILE A 41 5.21 3.13 -15.77
N VAL A 42 5.58 3.62 -16.96
CA VAL A 42 4.62 4.04 -17.98
C VAL A 42 3.78 2.84 -18.46
N ALA A 43 4.41 1.70 -18.73
CA ALA A 43 3.71 0.48 -19.10
C ALA A 43 2.71 0.03 -18.02
N PHE A 44 3.10 0.08 -16.75
CA PHE A 44 2.23 -0.28 -15.63
C PHE A 44 1.00 0.61 -15.54
N ILE A 45 1.16 1.92 -15.74
CA ILE A 45 0.04 2.88 -15.76
C ILE A 45 -0.90 2.58 -16.93
N VAL A 46 -0.38 2.43 -18.14
CA VAL A 46 -1.18 2.17 -19.35
C VAL A 46 -1.99 0.87 -19.19
N ILE A 47 -1.35 -0.20 -18.70
CA ILE A 47 -2.02 -1.49 -18.46
C ILE A 47 -3.11 -1.33 -17.40
N SER A 48 -2.82 -0.68 -16.27
CA SER A 48 -3.79 -0.46 -15.20
C SER A 48 -5.00 0.33 -15.67
N THR A 49 -4.78 1.36 -16.49
CA THR A 49 -5.85 2.15 -17.12
C THR A 49 -6.68 1.29 -18.09
N ALA A 50 -6.06 0.46 -18.92
CA ALA A 50 -6.77 -0.42 -19.84
C ALA A 50 -7.63 -1.47 -19.11
N VAL A 51 -7.10 -2.05 -18.03
CA VAL A 51 -7.83 -3.01 -17.18
C VAL A 51 -9.03 -2.32 -16.53
N LEU A 52 -8.86 -1.11 -15.98
CA LEU A 52 -9.98 -0.36 -15.39
C LEU A 52 -11.05 0.00 -16.43
N ALA A 53 -10.63 0.42 -17.63
CA ALA A 53 -11.52 0.79 -18.71
C ALA A 53 -12.35 -0.39 -19.24
N THR A 54 -11.82 -1.61 -19.20
CA THR A 54 -12.52 -2.82 -19.67
C THR A 54 -13.45 -3.45 -18.62
N ILE A 55 -13.11 -3.40 -17.33
CA ILE A 55 -13.91 -4.02 -16.25
C ILE A 55 -15.13 -3.18 -15.87
N GLY A 56 -15.03 -1.84 -15.89
CA GLY A 56 -16.17 -0.93 -15.67
C GLY A 56 -16.79 -0.95 -14.26
N ARG A 57 -16.17 -1.63 -13.27
CA ARG A 57 -16.68 -1.73 -11.88
C ARG A 57 -15.77 -1.06 -10.84
N PRO A 58 -15.59 0.27 -10.88
CA PRO A 58 -14.64 0.98 -10.01
C PRO A 58 -14.98 0.86 -8.52
N ALA A 59 -16.27 0.85 -8.15
CA ALA A 59 -16.69 0.78 -6.75
C ALA A 59 -16.29 -0.55 -6.07
N GLN A 60 -16.45 -1.68 -6.76
CA GLN A 60 -16.07 -2.99 -6.23
C GLN A 60 -14.55 -3.11 -6.09
N VAL A 61 -13.80 -2.62 -7.10
CA VAL A 61 -12.33 -2.57 -7.05
C VAL A 61 -11.86 -1.68 -5.90
N LEU A 62 -12.48 -0.53 -5.68
CA LEU A 62 -12.12 0.39 -4.61
C LEU A 62 -12.32 -0.24 -3.22
N VAL A 63 -13.46 -0.92 -3.00
CA VAL A 63 -13.72 -1.60 -1.73
C VAL A 63 -12.73 -2.74 -1.51
N PHE A 64 -12.47 -3.56 -2.54
CA PHE A 64 -11.54 -4.70 -2.46
C PHE A 64 -10.09 -4.25 -2.19
N VAL A 65 -9.61 -3.24 -2.91
CA VAL A 65 -8.27 -2.68 -2.67
C VAL A 65 -8.21 -2.01 -1.29
N GLY A 66 -9.30 -1.39 -0.83
CA GLY A 66 -9.41 -0.82 0.51
C GLY A 66 -9.30 -1.88 1.62
N THR A 67 -9.94 -3.04 1.48
CA THR A 67 -9.83 -4.13 2.47
C THR A 67 -8.43 -4.73 2.50
N LEU A 68 -7.80 -4.92 1.34
CA LEU A 68 -6.40 -5.37 1.25
C LEU A 68 -5.44 -4.36 1.89
N ASN A 69 -5.65 -3.05 1.68
CA ASN A 69 -4.84 -2.01 2.30
C ASN A 69 -5.01 -1.99 3.83
N GLY A 70 -6.24 -2.20 4.33
CA GLY A 70 -6.51 -2.36 5.75
C GLY A 70 -5.70 -3.48 6.41
N LEU A 71 -5.45 -4.59 5.68
CA LEU A 71 -4.60 -5.68 6.16
C LEU A 71 -3.10 -5.40 6.01
N ILE A 72 -2.67 -4.74 4.93
CA ILE A 72 -1.24 -4.57 4.66
C ILE A 72 -0.56 -3.64 5.67
N LEU A 73 -1.31 -2.67 6.19
CA LEU A 73 -0.85 -1.66 7.15
C LEU A 73 -0.36 -2.27 8.49
N PRO A 74 -1.17 -3.05 9.24
CA PRO A 74 -0.72 -3.66 10.50
C PRO A 74 0.40 -4.70 10.28
N ILE A 75 0.39 -5.42 9.15
CA ILE A 75 1.43 -6.40 8.82
C ILE A 75 2.78 -5.69 8.58
N SER A 76 2.78 -4.68 7.71
CA SER A 76 3.99 -3.94 7.35
C SER A 76 4.54 -3.17 8.56
N LEU A 77 3.68 -2.46 9.29
CA LEU A 77 4.07 -1.69 10.46
C LEU A 77 4.57 -2.62 11.58
N GLY A 78 3.91 -3.75 11.83
CA GLY A 78 4.35 -4.74 12.80
C GLY A 78 5.73 -5.33 12.45
N LEU A 79 5.97 -5.64 11.17
CA LEU A 79 7.27 -6.12 10.71
C LEU A 79 8.36 -5.06 10.89
N ILE A 80 8.07 -3.80 10.54
CA ILE A 80 9.01 -2.69 10.73
C ILE A 80 9.30 -2.48 12.22
N LEU A 81 8.29 -2.56 13.09
CA LEU A 81 8.49 -2.43 14.54
C LEU A 81 9.36 -3.56 15.10
N LEU A 82 9.16 -4.80 14.66
CA LEU A 82 10.02 -5.93 15.04
C LEU A 82 11.45 -5.76 14.49
N ALA A 83 11.58 -5.32 13.25
CA ALA A 83 12.87 -4.98 12.65
C ALA A 83 13.55 -3.83 13.39
N ALA A 84 12.78 -2.88 13.96
CA ALA A 84 13.23 -1.72 14.75
C ALA A 84 14.10 -2.10 15.96
N TYR A 85 13.92 -3.33 16.47
CA TYR A 85 14.66 -3.87 17.60
C TYR A 85 15.81 -4.81 17.20
N ASN A 86 15.96 -5.08 15.90
CA ASN A 86 17.03 -5.95 15.42
C ASN A 86 18.31 -5.13 15.22
N THR A 87 19.25 -5.27 16.15
CA THR A 87 20.55 -4.59 16.13
C THR A 87 21.39 -4.90 14.90
N LYS A 88 21.17 -6.05 14.22
CA LYS A 88 21.84 -6.35 12.94
C LYS A 88 21.34 -5.50 11.77
N ILE A 89 20.10 -4.99 11.83
CA ILE A 89 19.50 -4.21 10.73
C ILE A 89 19.72 -2.70 10.96
N ILE A 90 19.77 -2.27 12.23
CA ILE A 90 19.69 -0.86 12.63
C ILE A 90 21.01 -0.30 13.15
N GLY A 91 21.97 -1.17 13.47
CA GLY A 91 23.28 -0.76 13.95
C GLY A 91 23.18 -0.07 15.31
N ASP A 92 23.71 1.15 15.42
CA ASP A 92 23.80 1.92 16.67
C ASP A 92 22.52 2.68 17.07
N TYR A 93 21.47 2.64 16.26
CA TYR A 93 20.25 3.38 16.54
C TYR A 93 19.37 2.68 17.58
N LYS A 94 19.14 3.34 18.72
CA LYS A 94 18.21 2.88 19.75
C LYS A 94 16.83 3.44 19.48
N HIS A 95 15.92 2.60 18.99
CA HIS A 95 14.55 3.02 18.76
C HIS A 95 13.88 3.42 20.10
N PRO A 96 13.38 4.67 20.23
CA PRO A 96 12.83 5.15 21.50
C PRO A 96 11.57 4.38 21.88
N MET A 97 11.51 3.93 23.13
CA MET A 97 10.44 3.08 23.64
C MET A 97 9.04 3.70 23.50
N TRP A 98 8.94 5.03 23.51
CA TRP A 98 7.66 5.72 23.30
C TRP A 98 7.12 5.62 21.86
N MET A 99 7.99 5.62 20.84
CA MET A 99 7.59 5.39 19.44
C MET A 99 7.15 3.94 19.21
N THR A 100 7.77 3.00 19.92
CA THR A 100 7.34 1.59 19.88
C THR A 100 5.98 1.41 20.50
N ILE A 101 5.71 2.01 21.66
CA ILE A 101 4.43 1.88 22.34
C ILE A 101 3.32 2.49 21.49
N SER A 102 3.52 3.69 20.93
CA SER A 102 2.53 4.30 20.03
C SER A 102 2.34 3.50 18.75
N GLY A 103 3.43 3.00 18.15
CA GLY A 103 3.40 2.10 16.99
C GLY A 103 2.62 0.82 17.27
N ALA A 104 2.86 0.18 18.42
CA ALA A 104 2.15 -1.04 18.83
C ALA A 104 0.64 -0.78 19.02
N ILE A 105 0.25 0.35 19.61
CA ILE A 105 -1.16 0.74 19.73
C ILE A 105 -1.80 0.90 18.34
N VAL A 106 -1.10 1.53 17.39
CA VAL A 106 -1.60 1.69 16.02
C VAL A 106 -1.71 0.34 15.31
N VAL A 107 -0.74 -0.56 15.47
CA VAL A 107 -0.80 -1.92 14.90
C VAL A 107 -1.99 -2.69 15.44
N VAL A 108 -2.21 -2.69 16.77
CA VAL A 108 -3.31 -3.41 17.40
C VAL A 108 -4.66 -2.84 16.98
N SER A 109 -4.83 -1.51 17.00
CA SER A 109 -6.07 -0.88 16.57
C SER A 109 -6.37 -1.16 15.10
N MET A 110 -5.39 -0.99 14.20
CA MET A 110 -5.56 -1.30 12.78
C MET A 110 -5.85 -2.78 12.53
N ALA A 111 -5.19 -3.70 13.26
CA ALA A 111 -5.47 -5.13 13.16
C ALA A 111 -6.92 -5.46 13.53
N ILE A 112 -7.45 -4.86 14.61
CA ILE A 112 -8.85 -5.05 15.02
C ILE A 112 -9.81 -4.52 13.94
N LEU A 113 -9.63 -3.28 13.47
CA LEU A 113 -10.48 -2.69 12.43
C LEU A 113 -10.43 -3.50 11.13
N SER A 114 -9.25 -3.97 10.76
CA SER A 114 -9.04 -4.80 9.58
C SER A 114 -9.79 -6.14 9.71
N LEU A 115 -9.74 -6.79 10.88
CA LEU A 115 -10.45 -8.04 11.14
C LEU A 115 -11.96 -7.87 11.03
N ILE A 116 -12.51 -6.81 11.64
CA ILE A 116 -13.94 -6.49 11.58
C ILE A 116 -14.39 -6.27 10.13
N THR A 117 -13.58 -5.55 9.35
CA THR A 117 -13.87 -5.27 7.94
C THR A 117 -13.88 -6.56 7.12
N LEU A 118 -12.92 -7.47 7.38
CA LEU A 118 -12.82 -8.75 6.69
C LEU A 118 -14.02 -9.65 7.01
N VAL A 119 -14.39 -9.77 8.29
CA VAL A 119 -15.55 -10.56 8.73
C VAL A 119 -16.85 -10.00 8.12
N LYS A 120 -17.02 -8.69 8.10
CA LYS A 120 -18.18 -8.05 7.48
C LYS A 120 -18.26 -8.31 5.98
N TYR A 121 -17.12 -8.26 5.28
CA TYR A 121 -17.08 -8.51 3.84
C TYR A 121 -17.32 -9.98 3.49
N VAL A 122 -16.74 -10.91 4.25
CA VAL A 122 -16.96 -12.36 4.09
C VAL A 122 -18.39 -12.74 4.45
N GLY A 123 -18.95 -12.18 5.53
CA GLY A 123 -20.35 -12.40 5.91
C GLY A 123 -21.35 -11.91 4.87
N ASN A 124 -21.07 -10.78 4.21
CA ASN A 124 -21.89 -10.25 3.13
C ASN A 124 -21.70 -10.98 1.78
N LEU A 125 -20.69 -11.85 1.67
CA LEU A 125 -20.46 -12.72 0.52
C LEU A 125 -21.08 -14.12 0.73
N LEU A 126 -21.28 -14.54 1.98
CA LEU A 126 -21.88 -15.82 2.38
C LEU A 126 -23.40 -15.76 2.61
N ALA A 127 -23.99 -14.56 2.71
CA ALA A 127 -25.43 -14.31 2.81
C ALA A 127 -26.01 -13.95 1.44
#